data_AF-A0A3A4SG30-F1
#
_entry.id   AF-A0A3A4SG30-F1
#
_cell.length_a   1.000
_cell.length_b   1.000
_cell.length_c   1.000
_cell.angle_alpha   90.00
_cell.angle_beta   90.00
_cell.angle_gamma   90.00
#
_symmetry.space_group_name_H-M   'P 1'
#
loop_
_entity.id
_entity.type
_entity.pdbx_description
1 polymer ?
#
loop_
_entity_poly.entity_id
_entity_poly.type
_entity_poly.pdbx_seq_one_letter_code
_entity_poly.pdbx_strand_id
1 'polypeptide(L)'
;MDNKQLMNQVIKFNKTILDNAFKAMTMAQEQGEKMITSTLDQASWIPEEGKKAIVNWVKAYQKGSETFKATVDEQYKKVEDYFSKS
;
A
#
# COMPACT_ATOMS: atom_id res chain seq x y z
N MET A 1 -7.97 -17.61 29.42
CA MET A 1 -8.10 -16.47 28.49
C MET A 1 -9.39 -16.66 27.72
N ASP A 2 -10.22 -15.63 27.62
CA ASP A 2 -11.42 -15.68 26.78
C ASP A 2 -10.98 -15.86 25.31
N ASN A 3 -11.61 -16.78 24.58
CA ASN A 3 -11.36 -17.03 23.16
C ASN A 3 -11.43 -15.72 22.33
N LYS A 4 -12.27 -14.76 22.74
CA LYS A 4 -12.36 -13.44 22.11
C LYS A 4 -11.10 -12.60 22.28
N GLN A 5 -10.46 -12.65 23.45
CA GLN A 5 -9.22 -11.91 23.71
C GLN A 5 -8.06 -12.47 22.87
N LEU A 6 -7.97 -13.80 22.77
CA LEU A 6 -7.01 -14.48 21.89
C LEU A 6 -7.23 -14.10 20.42
N MET A 7 -8.47 -14.11 19.94
CA MET A 7 -8.81 -13.71 18.57
C MET A 7 -8.43 -12.24 18.29
N ASN A 8 -8.74 -11.33 19.21
CA ASN A 8 -8.38 -9.91 19.07
C ASN A 8 -6.86 -9.71 18.99
N GLN A 9 -6.09 -10.43 19.81
CA GLN A 9 -4.62 -10.38 19.73
C GLN A 9 -4.08 -10.87 18.38
N VAL A 10 -4.63 -11.96 17.84
CA VAL A 10 -4.25 -12.48 16.51
C VAL A 10 -4.57 -11.46 15.41
N ILE A 11 -5.74 -10.81 15.46
CA ILE A 11 -6.13 -9.79 14.48
C ILE A 11 -5.17 -8.59 14.53
N LYS A 12 -4.84 -8.09 15.73
CA LYS A 12 -3.89 -6.98 15.91
C LYS A 12 -2.48 -7.33 15.41
N PHE A 13 -2.05 -8.56 15.64
CA PHE A 13 -0.77 -9.06 15.13
C PHE A 13 -0.75 -9.08 13.59
N ASN A 14 -1.79 -9.63 12.96
CA ASN A 14 -1.92 -9.64 11.49
C ASN A 14 -1.95 -8.21 10.92
N LYS A 15 -2.70 -7.30 11.54
CA LYS A 15 -2.72 -5.89 11.16
C LYS A 15 -1.33 -5.27 11.18
N THR A 16 -0.57 -5.53 12.24
CA THR A 16 0.81 -5.01 12.40
C THR A 16 1.73 -5.53 11.30
N ILE A 17 1.64 -6.82 10.95
CA ILE A 17 2.42 -7.39 9.84
C ILE A 17 2.06 -6.71 8.53
N LEU A 18 0.77 -6.56 8.23
CA LEU A 18 0.30 -5.88 7.03
C LEU A 18 0.79 -4.44 6.98
N ASP A 19 0.61 -3.67 8.05
CA ASP A 19 1.06 -2.27 8.14
C ASP A 19 2.56 -2.14 7.82
N ASN A 20 3.39 -3.03 8.37
CA ASN A 20 4.82 -3.05 8.09
C ASN A 20 5.14 -3.44 6.64
N ALA A 21 4.43 -4.43 6.09
CA ALA A 21 4.61 -4.86 4.70
C ALA A 21 4.23 -3.75 3.72
N PHE A 22 3.13 -3.04 3.97
CA PHE A 22 2.72 -1.88 3.18
C PHE A 22 3.76 -0.77 3.24
N LYS A 23 4.27 -0.44 4.43
CA LYS A 23 5.33 0.56 4.58
C LYS A 23 6.57 0.20 3.76
N ALA A 24 7.00 -1.07 3.82
CA ALA A 24 8.12 -1.55 3.02
C ALA A 24 7.85 -1.45 1.51
N MET A 25 6.65 -1.82 1.08
CA MET A 25 6.21 -1.71 -0.31
C MET A 25 6.18 -0.26 -0.81
N THR A 26 5.62 0.66 -0.03
CA THR A 26 5.59 2.09 -0.35
C THR A 26 7.00 2.65 -0.51
N MET A 27 7.93 2.33 0.41
CA MET A 27 9.32 2.77 0.28
C MET A 27 10.00 2.23 -0.99
N ALA A 28 9.80 0.94 -1.31
CA ALA A 28 10.34 0.34 -2.51
C ALA A 28 9.76 0.98 -3.78
N GLN A 29 8.45 1.24 -3.76
CA GLN A 29 7.77 1.93 -4.83
C GLN A 29 8.36 3.33 -5.03
N GLU A 30 8.41 4.18 -4.00
CA GLU A 30 8.97 5.55 -4.08
C GLU A 30 10.39 5.59 -4.67
N GLN A 31 11.24 4.63 -4.30
CA GLN A 31 12.58 4.50 -4.89
C GLN A 31 12.52 4.08 -6.36
N GLY A 32 11.65 3.13 -6.69
CA GLY A 32 11.38 2.72 -8.07
C GLY A 32 10.85 3.85 -8.94
N GLU A 33 9.93 4.68 -8.45
CA GLU A 33 9.38 5.82 -9.20
C GLU A 33 10.46 6.85 -9.52
N LYS A 34 11.34 7.13 -8.56
CA LYS A 34 12.51 8.00 -8.78
C LYS A 34 13.41 7.44 -9.87
N MET A 35 13.73 6.15 -9.81
CA MET A 35 14.57 5.49 -10.80
C MET A 35 13.93 5.48 -12.19
N ILE A 36 12.64 5.18 -12.28
CA ILE A 36 11.88 5.24 -13.54
C ILE A 36 11.91 6.66 -14.10
N THR A 37 11.61 7.66 -13.29
CA THR A 37 11.60 9.07 -13.72
C THR A 37 12.97 9.50 -14.24
N SER A 38 14.04 9.24 -13.48
CA SER A 38 15.41 9.55 -13.92
C SER A 38 15.82 8.81 -15.20
N THR A 39 15.34 7.58 -15.39
CA THR A 39 15.60 6.82 -16.63
C THR A 39 14.84 7.41 -17.82
N LEU A 40 13.58 7.80 -17.63
CA LEU A 40 12.76 8.44 -18.67
C LEU A 40 13.31 9.79 -19.11
N ASP A 41 13.88 10.57 -18.18
CA ASP A 41 14.51 11.85 -18.50
C ASP A 41 15.70 11.67 -19.45
N GLN A 42 16.47 10.59 -19.28
CA GLN A 42 17.64 10.27 -20.11
C GLN A 42 17.28 9.49 -21.39
N ALA A 43 16.07 8.91 -21.47
CA ALA A 43 15.62 8.12 -22.60
C ALA A 43 15.19 9.01 -23.78
N SER A 44 16.15 9.46 -24.58
CA SER A 44 15.91 10.23 -25.82
C SER A 44 15.17 9.45 -26.91
N TRP A 45 15.12 8.12 -26.79
CA TRP A 45 14.46 7.20 -27.73
C TRP A 45 12.96 7.01 -27.44
N ILE A 46 12.44 7.49 -26.30
CA ILE A 46 11.02 7.41 -25.96
C ILE A 46 10.34 8.74 -26.32
N PRO A 47 9.30 8.72 -27.19
CA PRO A 47 8.49 9.90 -27.46
C PRO A 47 7.79 10.44 -26.19
N GLU A 48 7.51 11.74 -26.16
CA GLU A 48 6.92 12.40 -24.99
C GLU A 48 5.61 11.75 -24.50
N GLU A 49 4.76 11.32 -25.42
CA GLU A 49 3.52 10.60 -25.09
C GLU A 49 3.79 9.27 -24.37
N GLY A 50 4.83 8.54 -24.77
CA GLY A 50 5.27 7.32 -24.11
C GLY A 50 5.79 7.59 -22.70
N LYS A 51 6.57 8.66 -22.50
CA LYS A 51 7.02 9.09 -21.17
C LYS A 51 5.83 9.41 -20.27
N LYS A 52 4.85 10.16 -20.78
CA LYS A 52 3.62 10.50 -20.07
C LYS A 52 2.80 9.25 -19.70
N ALA A 53 2.70 8.27 -20.61
CA ALA A 53 2.00 7.02 -20.34
C ALA A 53 2.64 6.23 -19.18
N ILE A 54 3.97 6.15 -19.15
CA ILE A 54 4.70 5.45 -18.07
C ILE A 54 4.53 6.19 -16.74
N VAL A 55 4.66 7.53 -16.72
CA VAL A 55 4.44 8.33 -15.50
C VAL A 55 3.01 8.16 -14.98
N ASN A 56 2.01 8.16 -15.86
CA ASN A 56 0.62 7.93 -15.47
C ASN A 56 0.40 6.53 -14.91
N TRP A 57 1.03 5.51 -15.50
CA TRP A 57 0.95 4.13 -15.02
C TRP A 57 1.54 3.99 -13.61
N VAL A 58 2.71 4.58 -13.36
CA VAL A 58 3.36 4.61 -12.04
C VAL A 58 2.43 5.26 -11.00
N LYS A 59 1.88 6.43 -11.30
CA LYS A 59 0.93 7.13 -10.41
C LYS A 59 -0.35 6.33 -10.15
N ALA A 60 -0.87 5.64 -11.17
CA ALA A 60 -2.05 4.79 -11.02
C ALA A 60 -1.78 3.61 -10.09
N TYR A 61 -0.60 2.99 -10.19
CA TYR A 61 -0.18 1.93 -9.28
C TYR A 61 -0.05 2.43 -7.83
N GLN A 62 0.56 3.61 -7.62
CA GLN A 62 0.63 4.26 -6.31
C GLN A 62 -0.76 4.45 -5.68
N LYS A 63 -1.65 5.09 -6.43
CA LYS A 63 -3.02 5.33 -5.98
C LYS A 63 -3.76 4.03 -5.68
N GLY A 64 -3.55 2.98 -6.48
CA GLY A 64 -4.12 1.66 -6.26
C GLY A 64 -3.68 1.05 -4.94
N SER A 65 -2.37 1.10 -4.66
CA SER A 65 -1.79 0.61 -3.40
C SER A 65 -2.33 1.36 -2.17
N GLU A 66 -2.39 2.70 -2.24
CA GLU A 66 -2.95 3.55 -1.18
C GLU A 66 -4.43 3.25 -0.93
N THR A 67 -5.22 3.09 -2.00
CA THR A 67 -6.65 2.76 -1.90
C THR A 67 -6.85 1.37 -1.27
N PHE A 68 -6.01 0.39 -1.66
CA PHE A 68 -6.05 -0.94 -1.07
C PHE A 68 -5.72 -0.89 0.43
N LYS A 69 -4.67 -0.15 0.82
CA LYS A 69 -4.32 0.06 2.24
C LYS A 69 -5.47 0.67 3.04
N ALA A 70 -6.06 1.75 2.53
CA ALA A 70 -7.19 2.41 3.17
C ALA A 70 -8.38 1.46 3.36
N THR A 71 -8.67 0.64 2.35
CA THR A 71 -9.74 -0.37 2.41
C THR A 71 -9.46 -1.43 3.49
N VAL A 72 -8.23 -1.93 3.56
CA VAL A 72 -7.77 -2.89 4.58
C VAL A 72 -7.91 -2.28 5.97
N ASP A 73 -7.44 -1.04 6.18
CA ASP A 73 -7.54 -0.35 7.46
C ASP A 73 -8.98 -0.18 7.93
N GLU A 74 -9.88 0.18 7.01
CA GLU A 74 -11.30 0.28 7.31
C GLU A 74 -11.88 -1.07 7.76
N GLN A 75 -11.50 -2.18 7.11
CA GLN A 75 -12.00 -3.50 7.50
C GLN A 75 -11.44 -3.93 8.87
N TYR A 76 -10.16 -3.69 9.14
CA TYR A 76 -9.58 -3.97 10.45
C TYR A 76 -10.26 -3.16 11.55
N LYS A 77 -10.58 -1.88 11.30
CA LYS A 77 -11.33 -1.05 12.24
C LYS A 77 -12.72 -1.62 12.53
N LYS A 78 -13.47 -2.08 11.52
CA LYS A 78 -14.78 -2.73 11.72
C LYS A 78 -14.69 -3.98 12.59
N VAL A 79 -13.65 -4.78 12.37
CA VAL A 79 -13.39 -5.97 13.16
C VAL A 79 -13.06 -5.59 14.61
N GLU A 80 -12.18 -4.62 14.83
CA GLU A 80 -11.86 -4.09 16.16
C GLU A 80 -13.11 -3.55 16.88
N ASP A 81 -13.96 -2.77 16.20
CA ASP A 81 -15.20 -2.23 16.74
C ASP A 81 -16.18 -3.35 17.15
N TYR A 82 -16.28 -4.43 16.35
CA TYR A 82 -17.12 -5.59 16.67
C TYR A 82 -16.66 -6.27 17.97
N PHE A 83 -15.35 -6.49 18.12
CA PHE A 83 -14.79 -7.13 19.30
C PHE A 83 -14.71 -6.21 20.53
N SER A 84 -14.75 -4.89 20.34
CA SER A 84 -14.73 -3.89 21.43
C SER A 84 -16.12 -3.60 22.00
N LYS A 85 -17.19 -3.86 21.24
CA LYS A 85 -18.60 -3.71 21.67
C LYS A 85 -19.14 -4.93 22.43
N SER A 86 -18.30 -5.92 22.74
CA SER A 86 -18.66 -7.16 23.42
C SER A 86 -17.85 -7.36 24.69
#